data_AF-A0A8K0M9F4-F1
#
_entry.id   AF-A0A8K0M9F4-F1
#
_cell.length_a   1.000
_cell.length_b   1.000
_cell.length_c   1.000
_cell.angle_alpha   90.00
_cell.angle_beta   90.00
_cell.angle_gamma   90.00
#
_symmetry.space_group_name_H-M   'P 1'
#
loop_
_entity.id
_entity.type
_entity.pdbx_description
1 polymer ?
#
loop_
_entity_poly.entity_id
_entity_poly.type
_entity_poly.pdbx_seq_one_letter_code
_entity_poly.pdbx_strand_id
1 'polypeptide(L)'
;EVAAAQHVVIMCGSMKIDGYAFCLGLPLRLSYDALSGRIRSITYLIRGSIFRPKYIRNSSNRISLGIRPLCELIDMYHTHQATKVHDKVFALLGMSSDNPITAGLLPDYNASWDGLLGRLVRFLLGEQVSMRTFAQKEMAVINGTGFVLGKVSSVIGNANRDGRQEVIVAAKDTSGHLKLDKNWTPQASANLVQIGDLICRLHGASKPTVIRRRRDYFSIVMITVTPPEDVGLESGSIEQPGWPTISFPHEFLLVWDW
;
A
#
# COMPACT_ATOMS: atom_id res chain seq x y z
N GLU A 1 4.15 -1.57 18.22
CA GLU A 1 4.83 -2.56 19.10
C GLU A 1 5.42 -3.74 18.33
N VAL A 2 4.59 -4.57 17.67
CA VAL A 2 5.09 -5.75 16.90
C VAL A 2 6.18 -5.38 15.89
N ALA A 3 6.07 -4.21 15.26
CA ALA A 3 7.07 -3.67 14.32
C ALA A 3 8.45 -3.36 14.93
N ALA A 4 8.52 -3.07 16.23
CA ALA A 4 9.76 -2.75 16.94
C ALA A 4 10.36 -3.96 17.67
N ALA A 5 9.55 -5.00 17.95
CA ALA A 5 9.99 -6.18 18.69
C ALA A 5 11.11 -6.94 17.96
N GLN A 6 12.21 -7.26 18.64
CA GLN A 6 13.28 -8.09 18.06
C GLN A 6 12.90 -9.58 18.03
N HIS A 7 12.03 -10.00 18.94
CA HIS A 7 11.61 -11.39 19.05
C HIS A 7 10.12 -11.43 19.41
N VAL A 8 9.34 -12.18 18.64
CA VAL A 8 7.91 -12.34 18.86
C VAL A 8 7.65 -13.80 19.20
N VAL A 9 6.88 -14.01 20.26
CA VAL A 9 6.47 -15.34 20.74
C VAL A 9 4.96 -15.38 20.78
N ILE A 10 4.37 -16.46 20.28
CA ILE A 10 2.94 -16.72 20.42
C ILE A 10 2.74 -17.71 21.57
N MET A 11 1.84 -17.35 22.48
CA MET A 11 1.51 -18.14 23.67
C MET A 11 0.05 -18.59 23.59
N CYS A 12 -0.22 -19.84 23.96
CA CYS A 12 -1.57 -20.37 24.13
C CYS A 12 -1.59 -21.27 25.37
N GLY A 13 -2.10 -20.75 26.50
CA GLY A 13 -1.96 -21.43 27.80
C GLY A 13 -0.49 -21.59 28.18
N SER A 14 -0.07 -22.84 28.46
CA SER A 14 1.32 -23.19 28.75
C SER A 14 2.19 -23.40 27.50
N MET A 15 1.59 -23.46 26.31
CA MET A 15 2.33 -23.69 25.07
C MET A 15 2.96 -22.38 24.57
N LYS A 16 4.21 -22.50 24.14
CA LYS A 16 5.01 -21.43 23.56
C LYS A 16 5.49 -21.83 22.17
N ILE A 17 5.30 -20.96 21.18
CA ILE A 17 5.85 -21.15 19.84
C ILE A 17 6.53 -19.86 19.37
N ASP A 18 7.65 -20.03 18.66
CA ASP A 18 8.31 -18.93 17.98
C ASP A 18 7.37 -18.27 16.95
N GLY A 19 7.36 -16.94 16.89
CA GLY A 19 6.45 -16.19 16.04
C GLY A 19 6.65 -16.48 14.55
N TYR A 20 7.90 -16.64 14.10
CA TYR A 20 8.20 -16.97 12.71
C TYR A 20 7.69 -18.39 12.39
N ALA A 21 7.98 -19.37 13.25
CA ALA A 21 7.48 -20.74 13.12
C ALA A 21 5.95 -20.82 13.08
N PHE A 22 5.26 -20.10 13.98
CA PHE A 22 3.80 -20.00 13.97
C PHE A 22 3.28 -19.44 12.65
N CYS A 23 3.88 -18.35 12.17
CA CYS A 23 3.49 -17.71 10.93
C CYS A 23 3.68 -18.61 9.71
N LEU A 24 4.72 -19.46 9.68
CA LEU A 24 4.94 -20.44 8.61
C LEU A 24 3.81 -21.48 8.53
N GLY A 25 3.25 -21.89 9.66
CA GLY A 25 2.15 -22.87 9.72
C GLY A 25 0.78 -22.31 9.35
N LEU A 26 0.60 -20.98 9.39
CA LEU A 26 -0.70 -20.33 9.23
C LEU A 26 -1.38 -20.62 7.86
N PRO A 27 -0.67 -20.55 6.71
CA PRO A 27 -1.27 -20.84 5.41
C PRO A 27 -1.65 -22.31 5.21
N LEU A 28 -1.09 -23.23 6.01
CA LEU A 28 -1.43 -24.66 5.96
C LEU A 28 -2.78 -24.96 6.61
N ARG A 29 -3.33 -24.01 7.37
CA ARG A 29 -4.56 -24.17 8.15
C ARG A 29 -5.69 -23.26 7.67
N LEU A 30 -5.36 -22.15 7.03
CA LEU A 30 -6.31 -21.15 6.57
C LEU A 30 -6.06 -20.87 5.09
N SER A 31 -7.13 -20.87 4.29
CA SER A 31 -7.05 -20.40 2.91
C SER A 31 -6.65 -18.92 2.89
N TYR A 32 -6.03 -18.48 1.79
CA TYR A 32 -5.62 -17.08 1.66
C TYR A 32 -6.79 -16.11 1.78
N ASP A 33 -7.94 -16.45 1.18
CA ASP A 33 -9.17 -15.67 1.26
C ASP A 33 -9.76 -15.62 2.68
N ALA A 34 -9.53 -16.67 3.49
CA ALA A 34 -9.93 -16.70 4.89
C ALA A 34 -9.01 -15.84 5.78
N LEU A 35 -7.79 -15.55 5.35
CA LEU A 35 -6.86 -14.68 6.05
C LEU A 35 -7.18 -13.21 5.76
N SER A 36 -7.85 -12.57 6.71
CA SER A 36 -8.14 -11.13 6.62
C SER A 36 -6.85 -10.32 6.40
N GLY A 37 -6.96 -9.17 5.73
CA GLY A 37 -5.83 -8.27 5.50
C GLY A 37 -5.06 -7.90 6.77
N ARG A 38 -5.79 -7.81 7.89
CA ARG A 38 -5.23 -7.58 9.23
C ARG A 38 -4.30 -8.70 9.70
N ILE A 39 -4.66 -9.96 9.46
CA ILE A 39 -3.80 -11.08 9.83
C ILE A 39 -2.56 -11.11 8.92
N ARG A 40 -2.74 -10.84 7.62
CA ARG A 40 -1.64 -10.81 6.65
C ARG A 40 -0.60 -9.75 6.99
N SER A 41 -1.03 -8.53 7.31
CA SER A 41 -0.13 -7.43 7.67
C SER A 41 0.62 -7.70 8.98
N ILE A 42 -0.03 -8.25 10.01
CA ILE A 42 0.65 -8.61 11.27
C ILE A 42 1.63 -9.77 11.05
N THR A 43 1.24 -10.78 10.28
CA THR A 43 2.10 -11.92 9.91
C THR A 43 3.39 -11.44 9.25
N TYR A 44 3.32 -10.42 8.39
CA TYR A 44 4.49 -9.80 7.79
C TYR A 44 5.45 -9.22 8.84
N LEU A 45 4.95 -8.48 9.84
CA LEU A 45 5.81 -7.93 10.90
C LEU A 45 6.43 -9.00 11.79
N ILE A 46 5.67 -10.06 12.10
CA ILE A 46 6.16 -11.17 12.92
C ILE A 46 7.27 -11.93 12.17
N ARG A 47 7.05 -12.26 10.89
CA ARG A 47 8.07 -12.93 10.08
C ARG A 47 9.34 -12.09 9.95
N GLY A 48 9.20 -10.77 9.87
CA GLY A 48 10.33 -9.85 9.79
C GLY A 48 11.10 -9.67 11.10
N SER A 49 10.57 -10.08 12.26
CA SER A 49 11.19 -9.74 13.55
C SER A 49 12.58 -10.35 13.73
N ILE A 50 12.78 -11.58 13.26
CA ILE A 50 14.05 -12.32 13.39
C ILE A 50 15.22 -11.69 12.62
N PHE A 51 14.91 -10.85 11.61
CA PHE A 51 15.91 -10.19 10.77
C PHE A 51 16.24 -8.77 11.25
N ARG A 52 15.62 -8.29 12.35
CA ARG A 52 15.84 -6.94 12.85
C ARG A 52 17.22 -6.84 13.51
N PRO A 53 17.97 -5.76 13.27
CA PRO A 53 19.26 -5.56 13.91
C PRO A 53 19.11 -5.55 15.44
N LYS A 54 19.99 -6.29 16.13
CA LYS A 54 20.05 -6.27 17.60
C LYS A 54 20.59 -4.95 18.16
N TYR A 55 21.31 -4.19 17.33
CA TYR A 55 21.93 -2.92 17.67
C TYR A 55 21.58 -1.86 16.61
N ILE A 56 21.16 -0.68 17.07
CA ILE A 56 20.86 0.46 16.19
C ILE A 56 22.18 1.15 15.84
N ARG A 57 22.61 1.09 14.58
CA ARG A 57 23.72 1.91 14.08
C ARG A 57 23.20 3.32 13.81
N ASN A 58 23.11 4.15 14.85
CA ASN A 58 22.72 5.55 14.71
C ASN A 58 23.79 6.33 13.94
N SER A 59 23.60 6.48 12.62
CA SER A 59 24.32 7.50 11.83
C SER A 59 23.40 8.63 11.37
N SER A 60 22.10 8.59 11.67
CA SER A 60 21.16 9.66 11.33
C SER A 60 20.19 9.90 12.48
N ASN A 61 19.91 11.18 12.76
CA ASN A 61 18.99 11.65 13.80
C ASN A 61 17.49 11.27 13.55
N ARG A 62 17.23 10.22 12.77
CA ARG A 62 15.88 9.82 12.35
C ARG A 62 15.34 8.73 13.27
N ILE A 63 14.21 9.00 13.92
CA ILE A 63 13.45 8.02 14.71
C ILE A 63 12.55 7.21 13.75
N SER A 64 13.14 6.42 12.86
CA SER A 64 12.41 5.53 11.96
C SER A 64 13.04 4.13 11.93
N LEU A 65 12.17 3.11 11.91
CA LEU A 65 12.55 1.71 11.72
C LEU A 65 12.88 1.36 10.26
N GLY A 66 12.54 2.24 9.31
CA GLY A 66 12.85 2.05 7.90
C GLY A 66 12.30 0.75 7.29
N ILE A 67 11.10 0.32 7.71
CA ILE A 67 10.54 -0.97 7.33
C ILE A 67 10.08 -0.96 5.86
N ARG A 68 9.28 0.04 5.48
CA ARG A 68 8.68 0.19 4.13
C ARG A 68 8.32 1.64 3.84
N PRO A 69 8.14 2.04 2.57
CA PRO A 69 7.54 3.33 2.24
C PRO A 69 6.17 3.51 2.91
N LEU A 70 5.82 4.75 3.26
CA LEU A 70 4.59 5.07 3.99
C LEU A 70 3.35 4.63 3.22
N CYS A 71 3.35 4.79 1.89
CA CYS A 71 2.24 4.36 1.03
C CYS A 71 1.93 2.86 1.18
N GLU A 72 2.97 2.02 1.19
CA GLU A 72 2.82 0.57 1.35
C GLU A 72 2.34 0.22 2.76
N LEU A 73 2.83 0.92 3.79
CA LEU A 73 2.36 0.73 5.16
C LEU A 73 0.88 1.10 5.30
N ILE A 74 0.47 2.24 4.75
CA ILE A 74 -0.93 2.68 4.82
C ILE A 74 -1.83 1.67 4.11
N ASP A 75 -1.45 1.17 2.93
CA ASP A 75 -2.16 0.09 2.24
C ASP A 75 -2.30 -1.18 3.09
N MET A 76 -1.28 -1.54 3.86
CA MET A 76 -1.27 -2.73 4.71
C MET A 76 -2.11 -2.56 5.98
N TYR A 77 -2.11 -1.38 6.60
CA TYR A 77 -2.58 -1.19 7.97
C TYR A 77 -3.80 -0.29 8.14
N HIS A 78 -4.29 0.42 7.12
CA HIS A 78 -5.40 1.39 7.29
C HIS A 78 -6.64 0.78 7.96
N THR A 79 -7.00 -0.47 7.65
CA THR A 79 -8.17 -1.16 8.27
C THR A 79 -7.96 -1.62 9.72
N HIS A 80 -6.81 -1.35 10.33
CA HIS A 80 -6.59 -1.62 11.76
C HIS A 80 -7.30 -0.56 12.59
N GLN A 81 -7.94 -0.99 13.67
CA GLN A 81 -8.55 -0.07 14.61
C GLN A 81 -7.47 0.56 15.48
N ALA A 82 -7.76 1.78 15.93
CA ALA A 82 -6.94 2.47 16.90
C ALA A 82 -7.84 3.21 17.90
N THR A 83 -7.35 3.35 19.13
CA THR A 83 -8.06 4.10 20.17
C THR A 83 -8.23 5.57 19.78
N LYS A 84 -7.19 6.17 19.21
CA LYS A 84 -7.27 7.46 18.52
C LYS A 84 -7.06 7.25 17.04
N VAL A 85 -7.91 7.86 16.22
CA VAL A 85 -7.85 7.70 14.76
C VAL A 85 -6.48 8.12 14.17
N HIS A 86 -5.85 9.15 14.74
CA HIS A 86 -4.51 9.61 14.35
C HIS A 86 -3.43 8.55 14.46
N ASP A 87 -3.56 7.61 15.41
CA ASP A 87 -2.58 6.54 15.62
C ASP A 87 -2.49 5.62 14.40
N LYS A 88 -3.56 5.50 13.59
CA LYS A 88 -3.53 4.75 12.33
C LYS A 88 -2.49 5.29 11.35
N VAL A 89 -2.16 6.58 11.44
CA VAL A 89 -1.12 7.23 10.63
C VAL A 89 0.18 7.34 11.42
N PHE A 90 0.13 7.88 12.63
CA PHE A 90 1.32 8.20 13.42
C PHE A 90 2.15 6.97 13.80
N ALA A 91 1.50 5.83 14.08
CA ALA A 91 2.22 4.59 14.32
C ALA A 91 3.03 4.14 13.09
N LEU A 92 2.55 4.45 11.88
CA LEU A 92 3.20 4.06 10.63
C LEU A 92 4.32 5.02 10.21
N LEU A 93 4.27 6.30 10.64
CA LEU A 93 5.35 7.26 10.37
C LEU A 93 6.68 6.75 10.94
N GLY A 94 6.68 6.22 12.17
CA GLY A 94 7.88 5.64 12.80
C GLY A 94 8.34 4.33 12.16
N MET A 95 7.50 3.70 11.33
CA MET A 95 7.86 2.50 10.56
C MET A 95 8.34 2.84 9.14
N SER A 96 8.07 4.06 8.67
CA SER A 96 8.25 4.44 7.27
C SER A 96 9.71 4.68 6.90
N SER A 97 10.16 4.17 5.76
CA SER A 97 11.46 4.53 5.17
C SER A 97 11.49 5.93 4.55
N ASP A 98 10.32 6.53 4.31
CA ASP A 98 10.22 7.85 3.68
C ASP A 98 10.58 8.98 4.68
N ASN A 99 10.74 10.20 4.16
CA ASN A 99 10.81 11.40 5.00
C ASN A 99 9.50 12.19 4.93
N PRO A 100 8.48 11.83 5.74
CA PRO A 100 7.16 12.47 5.68
C PRO A 100 7.15 13.87 6.31
N ILE A 101 8.24 14.27 6.99
CA ILE A 101 8.35 15.56 7.68
C ILE A 101 8.17 16.74 6.72
N THR A 102 8.77 16.66 5.53
CA THR A 102 8.67 17.73 4.51
C THR A 102 7.26 17.91 3.98
N ALA A 103 6.39 16.92 4.14
CA ALA A 103 4.98 16.96 3.78
C ALA A 103 4.07 17.39 4.95
N GLY A 104 4.65 17.85 6.07
CA GLY A 104 3.88 18.24 7.26
C GLY A 104 3.21 17.08 7.97
N LEU A 105 3.64 15.85 7.71
CA LEU A 105 3.17 14.64 8.39
C LEU A 105 4.05 14.39 9.62
N LEU A 106 3.73 15.11 10.69
CA LEU A 106 4.31 14.96 12.01
C LEU A 106 3.22 14.58 13.02
N PRO A 107 3.56 13.84 14.09
CA PRO A 107 2.63 13.56 15.18
C PRO A 107 2.14 14.86 15.84
N ASP A 108 0.89 15.20 15.60
CA ASP A 108 0.17 16.31 16.23
C ASP A 108 -1.28 15.87 16.46
N TYR A 109 -1.62 15.62 17.73
CA TYR A 109 -2.97 15.19 18.13
C TYR A 109 -3.96 16.36 18.26
N ASN A 110 -3.48 17.61 18.18
CA ASN A 110 -4.36 18.78 18.18
C ASN A 110 -4.90 19.06 16.78
N ALA A 111 -4.22 18.58 15.74
CA ALA A 111 -4.72 18.66 14.36
C ALA A 111 -6.01 17.86 14.21
N SER A 112 -6.97 18.38 13.44
CA SER A 112 -8.17 17.64 13.09
C SER A 112 -7.83 16.45 12.18
N TRP A 113 -8.63 15.39 12.27
CA TRP A 113 -8.42 14.18 11.47
C TRP A 113 -8.51 14.46 9.96
N ASP A 114 -9.48 15.26 9.52
CA ASP A 114 -9.68 15.63 8.13
C ASP A 114 -8.50 16.42 7.55
N GLY A 115 -7.85 17.26 8.38
CA GLY A 115 -6.63 17.96 8.01
C GLY A 115 -5.43 17.02 7.87
N LEU A 116 -5.27 16.07 8.80
CA LEU A 116 -4.22 15.04 8.73
C LEU A 116 -4.42 14.15 7.50
N LEU A 117 -5.63 13.64 7.28
CA LEU A 117 -5.97 12.81 6.13
C LEU A 117 -5.72 13.58 4.82
N GLY A 118 -6.06 14.87 4.76
CA GLY A 118 -5.79 15.69 3.59
C GLY A 118 -4.31 15.82 3.26
N ARG A 119 -3.45 16.08 4.26
CA ARG A 119 -1.99 16.09 4.08
C ARG A 119 -1.46 14.74 3.63
N LEU A 120 -1.98 13.66 4.21
CA LEU A 120 -1.57 12.31 3.87
C LEU A 120 -1.93 11.97 2.42
N VAL A 121 -3.16 12.22 1.97
CA VAL A 121 -3.56 11.89 0.60
C VAL A 121 -2.72 12.66 -0.42
N ARG A 122 -2.41 13.94 -0.17
CA ARG A 122 -1.49 14.71 -1.05
C ARG A 122 -0.09 14.12 -1.10
N PHE A 123 0.44 13.71 0.06
CA PHE A 123 1.72 13.02 0.12
C PHE A 123 1.72 11.71 -0.69
N LEU A 124 0.62 10.96 -0.65
CA LEU A 124 0.52 9.65 -1.27
C LEU A 124 0.19 9.68 -2.77
N LEU A 125 -0.69 10.59 -3.20
CA LEU A 125 -1.24 10.64 -4.56
C LEU A 125 -0.73 11.85 -5.38
N GLY A 126 0.05 12.74 -4.77
CA GLY A 126 0.56 13.97 -5.38
C GLY A 126 -0.26 15.21 -5.04
N GLU A 127 0.31 16.38 -5.31
CA GLU A 127 -0.32 17.69 -5.06
C GLU A 127 -1.41 18.05 -6.08
N GLN A 128 -1.45 17.32 -7.19
CA GLN A 128 -2.31 17.59 -8.35
C GLN A 128 -3.73 17.06 -8.17
N VAL A 129 -3.97 16.23 -7.14
CA VAL A 129 -5.33 15.79 -6.81
C VAL A 129 -6.04 16.83 -5.96
N SER A 130 -7.31 17.05 -6.26
CA SER A 130 -8.21 17.79 -5.37
C SER A 130 -8.97 16.81 -4.50
N MET A 131 -9.35 17.21 -3.29
CA MET A 131 -10.01 16.29 -2.37
C MET A 131 -10.93 16.98 -1.38
N ARG A 132 -11.88 16.21 -0.87
CA ARG A 132 -12.72 16.53 0.28
C ARG A 132 -12.58 15.42 1.31
N THR A 133 -12.22 15.82 2.52
CA THR A 133 -12.14 14.95 3.70
C THR A 133 -13.27 15.31 4.66
N PHE A 134 -13.59 14.42 5.60
CA PHE A 134 -14.70 14.60 6.53
C PHE A 134 -14.23 14.39 7.97
N ALA A 135 -14.53 15.33 8.87
CA ALA A 135 -14.03 15.25 10.26
C ALA A 135 -14.55 14.04 11.04
N GLN A 136 -15.74 13.55 10.70
CA GLN A 136 -16.45 12.48 11.43
C GLN A 136 -16.41 11.13 10.70
N LYS A 137 -15.79 11.05 9.52
CA LYS A 137 -15.70 9.82 8.73
C LYS A 137 -14.26 9.63 8.28
N GLU A 138 -13.77 8.41 8.39
CA GLU A 138 -12.46 8.03 7.86
C GLU A 138 -12.55 7.84 6.34
N MET A 139 -12.84 8.93 5.63
CA MET A 139 -13.08 8.89 4.19
C MET A 139 -12.53 10.13 3.50
N ALA A 140 -11.99 9.91 2.30
CA ALA A 140 -11.60 10.96 1.37
C ALA A 140 -12.28 10.75 0.02
N VAL A 141 -12.91 11.81 -0.50
CA VAL A 141 -13.35 11.89 -1.89
C VAL A 141 -12.29 12.67 -2.66
N ILE A 142 -11.73 12.07 -3.68
CA ILE A 142 -10.53 12.54 -4.37
C ILE A 142 -10.87 12.66 -5.85
N ASN A 143 -10.69 13.85 -6.40
CA ASN A 143 -10.79 14.14 -7.82
C ASN A 143 -9.38 14.28 -8.38
N GLY A 144 -9.05 13.43 -9.34
CA GLY A 144 -7.75 13.44 -9.99
C GLY A 144 -7.90 13.16 -11.48
N THR A 145 -6.88 13.53 -12.23
CA THR A 145 -6.75 13.20 -13.64
C THR A 145 -5.66 12.14 -13.80
N GLY A 146 -5.77 11.25 -14.79
CA GLY A 146 -4.77 10.20 -14.96
C GLY A 146 -5.02 9.29 -16.15
N PHE A 147 -4.35 8.15 -16.18
CA PHE A 147 -4.52 7.16 -17.25
C PHE A 147 -4.54 5.73 -16.70
N VAL A 148 -5.35 4.89 -17.35
CA VAL A 148 -5.46 3.46 -17.03
C VAL A 148 -4.33 2.70 -17.73
N LEU A 149 -3.53 1.98 -16.96
CA LEU A 149 -2.42 1.14 -17.42
C LEU A 149 -2.90 -0.24 -17.87
N GLY A 150 -3.93 -0.76 -17.21
CA GLY A 150 -4.43 -2.10 -17.48
C GLY A 150 -5.56 -2.50 -16.54
N LYS A 151 -6.05 -3.71 -16.76
CA LYS A 151 -7.13 -4.32 -15.97
C LYS A 151 -6.67 -5.68 -15.47
N VAL A 152 -6.98 -5.99 -14.22
CA VAL A 152 -6.69 -7.30 -13.62
C VAL A 152 -7.54 -8.36 -14.32
N SER A 153 -6.89 -9.28 -15.02
CA SER A 153 -7.52 -10.38 -15.76
C SER A 153 -7.62 -11.64 -14.92
N SER A 154 -6.65 -11.90 -14.05
CA SER A 154 -6.64 -13.06 -13.15
C SER A 154 -5.96 -12.74 -11.81
N VAL A 155 -6.33 -13.48 -10.77
CA VAL A 155 -5.71 -13.43 -9.44
C VAL A 155 -5.29 -14.84 -9.07
N ILE A 156 -3.99 -15.05 -8.82
CA ILE A 156 -3.44 -16.34 -8.45
C ILE A 156 -3.57 -16.48 -6.93
N GLY A 157 -4.36 -17.47 -6.48
CA GLY A 157 -4.75 -17.66 -5.07
C GLY A 157 -3.65 -18.13 -4.11
N ASN A 158 -2.41 -18.28 -4.60
CA ASN A 158 -1.28 -18.69 -3.76
C ASN A 158 -0.48 -17.47 -3.34
N ALA A 159 -0.61 -17.09 -2.06
CA ALA A 159 0.31 -16.11 -1.50
C ALA A 159 1.73 -16.65 -1.44
N ASN A 160 2.68 -15.85 -1.93
CA ASN A 160 4.09 -16.06 -1.62
C ASN A 160 4.30 -15.98 -0.09
N ARG A 161 5.46 -16.45 0.40
CA ARG A 161 5.96 -16.36 1.78
C ARG A 161 5.82 -14.96 2.42
N ASP A 162 5.60 -13.89 1.66
CA ASP A 162 5.40 -12.55 2.22
C ASP A 162 3.93 -12.12 2.32
N GLY A 163 2.97 -13.01 2.04
CA GLY A 163 1.54 -12.70 2.05
C GLY A 163 1.07 -11.83 0.86
N ARG A 164 1.93 -11.66 -0.15
CA ARG A 164 1.66 -10.92 -1.39
C ARG A 164 0.71 -11.70 -2.29
N GLN A 165 -0.17 -10.98 -2.99
CA GLN A 165 -0.97 -11.56 -4.09
C GLN A 165 -0.14 -11.50 -5.37
N GLU A 166 -0.27 -12.53 -6.20
CA GLU A 166 0.15 -12.47 -7.60
C GLU A 166 -1.09 -12.25 -8.46
N VAL A 167 -1.03 -11.24 -9.32
CA VAL A 167 -2.13 -10.86 -10.20
C VAL A 167 -1.63 -10.77 -11.63
N ILE A 168 -2.46 -11.21 -12.56
CA ILE A 168 -2.20 -11.07 -13.99
C ILE A 168 -2.95 -9.84 -14.46
N VAL A 169 -2.23 -8.96 -15.15
CA VAL A 169 -2.75 -7.68 -15.64
C VAL A 169 -2.71 -7.70 -17.15
N ALA A 170 -3.89 -7.58 -17.75
CA ALA A 170 -4.04 -7.32 -19.16
C ALA A 170 -3.75 -5.83 -19.40
N ALA A 171 -2.58 -5.55 -20.00
CA ALA A 171 -2.14 -4.19 -20.27
C ALA A 171 -2.91 -3.62 -21.48
N LYS A 172 -3.30 -2.35 -21.40
CA LYS A 172 -3.90 -1.64 -22.54
C LYS A 172 -2.77 -1.07 -23.40
N ASP A 173 -2.70 -1.42 -24.67
CA ASP A 173 -1.76 -0.78 -25.60
C ASP A 173 -2.27 0.58 -26.10
N THR A 174 -1.41 1.29 -26.82
CA THR A 174 -1.68 2.60 -27.43
C THR A 174 -2.81 2.59 -28.46
N SER A 175 -3.19 1.43 -28.98
CA SER A 175 -4.31 1.24 -29.91
C SER A 175 -5.62 0.84 -29.22
N GLY A 176 -5.60 0.64 -27.89
CA GLY A 176 -6.74 0.16 -27.12
C GLY A 176 -6.90 -1.37 -27.11
N HIS A 177 -5.98 -2.11 -27.74
CA HIS A 177 -5.94 -3.56 -27.74
C HIS A 177 -5.21 -4.07 -26.48
N LEU A 178 -5.62 -5.23 -25.97
CA LEU A 178 -4.97 -5.87 -24.82
C LEU A 178 -3.66 -6.52 -25.29
N LYS A 179 -2.52 -6.01 -24.84
CA LYS A 179 -1.22 -6.66 -25.07
C LYS A 179 -0.89 -7.62 -23.93
N LEU A 180 -0.01 -8.59 -24.24
CA LEU A 180 0.49 -9.68 -23.40
C LEU A 180 0.29 -9.47 -21.91
N ASP A 181 -0.45 -10.40 -21.30
CA ASP A 181 -0.65 -10.50 -19.86
C ASP A 181 0.69 -10.41 -19.12
N LYS A 182 0.83 -9.42 -18.24
CA LYS A 182 2.00 -9.27 -17.37
C LYS A 182 1.66 -9.75 -15.97
N ASN A 183 2.57 -10.50 -15.35
CA ASN A 183 2.45 -10.84 -13.95
C ASN A 183 2.90 -9.65 -13.11
N TRP A 184 2.00 -9.17 -12.26
CA TRP A 184 2.28 -8.16 -11.24
C TRP A 184 2.19 -8.83 -9.88
N THR A 185 3.12 -8.50 -8.99
CA THR A 185 3.13 -9.02 -7.61
C THR A 185 2.91 -7.86 -6.64
N PRO A 186 1.67 -7.33 -6.55
CA PRO A 186 1.36 -6.27 -5.61
C PRO A 186 1.80 -6.65 -4.19
N GLN A 187 2.25 -5.66 -3.44
CA GLN A 187 2.54 -5.86 -2.03
C GLN A 187 1.29 -6.32 -1.28
N ALA A 188 1.49 -6.94 -0.12
CA ALA A 188 0.38 -7.25 0.76
C ALA A 188 -0.41 -5.94 1.06
N SER A 189 -1.72 -6.01 0.98
CA SER A 189 -2.63 -4.89 1.25
C SER A 189 -3.79 -5.37 2.09
N ALA A 190 -4.42 -4.43 2.80
CA ALA A 190 -5.61 -4.73 3.58
C ALA A 190 -6.75 -5.26 2.69
N ASN A 191 -6.95 -4.64 1.52
CA ASN A 191 -8.00 -5.01 0.57
C ASN A 191 -7.44 -5.91 -0.53
N LEU A 192 -8.16 -6.99 -0.84
CA LEU A 192 -7.79 -7.92 -1.91
C LEU A 192 -8.05 -7.29 -3.28
N VAL A 193 -7.07 -7.43 -4.17
CA VAL A 193 -7.23 -7.17 -5.60
C VAL A 193 -8.12 -8.25 -6.20
N GLN A 194 -9.03 -7.85 -7.07
CA GLN A 194 -10.02 -8.72 -7.70
C GLN A 194 -9.96 -8.61 -9.22
N ILE A 195 -10.45 -9.65 -9.89
CA ILE A 195 -10.64 -9.63 -11.34
C ILE A 195 -11.55 -8.45 -11.70
N GLY A 196 -11.08 -7.65 -12.64
CA GLY A 196 -11.77 -6.47 -13.11
C GLY A 196 -11.37 -5.15 -12.47
N ASP A 197 -10.54 -5.18 -11.42
CA ASP A 197 -9.90 -3.98 -10.90
C ASP A 197 -9.02 -3.32 -11.98
N LEU A 198 -8.92 -2.00 -11.94
CA LEU A 198 -8.12 -1.21 -12.87
C LEU A 198 -6.85 -0.75 -12.19
N ILE A 199 -5.74 -0.78 -12.93
CA ILE A 199 -4.50 -0.14 -12.52
C ILE A 199 -4.39 1.17 -13.28
N CYS A 200 -4.26 2.28 -12.57
CA CYS A 200 -4.12 3.60 -13.16
C CYS A 200 -2.97 4.37 -12.52
N ARG A 201 -2.38 5.31 -13.26
CA ARG A 201 -1.46 6.29 -12.68
C ARG A 201 -2.14 7.66 -12.69
N LEU A 202 -2.31 8.22 -11.50
CA LEU A 202 -2.79 9.58 -11.33
C LEU A 202 -1.71 10.57 -11.72
N HIS A 203 -2.10 11.72 -12.26
CA HIS A 203 -1.21 12.82 -12.54
C HIS A 203 -0.58 13.31 -11.23
N GLY A 204 0.75 13.45 -11.21
CA GLY A 204 1.50 13.80 -10.01
C GLY A 204 1.88 12.62 -9.11
N ALA A 205 1.26 11.45 -9.26
CA ALA A 205 1.62 10.26 -8.49
C ALA A 205 2.89 9.61 -9.02
N SER A 206 3.79 9.22 -8.10
CA SER A 206 5.05 8.54 -8.42
C SER A 206 4.86 7.07 -8.80
N LYS A 207 3.83 6.42 -8.28
CA LYS A 207 3.52 5.00 -8.49
C LYS A 207 2.06 4.82 -8.93
N PRO A 208 1.74 3.73 -9.66
CA PRO A 208 0.36 3.36 -9.99
C PRO A 208 -0.50 3.04 -8.77
N THR A 209 -1.82 3.16 -8.92
CA THR A 209 -2.88 2.91 -7.93
C THR A 209 -3.84 1.86 -8.49
N VAL A 210 -4.38 0.98 -7.63
CA VAL A 210 -5.45 0.03 -8.00
C VAL A 210 -6.78 0.58 -7.57
N ILE A 211 -7.70 0.69 -8.51
CA ILE A 211 -9.03 1.21 -8.30
C ILE A 211 -10.09 0.21 -8.75
N ARG A 212 -11.21 0.16 -8.03
CA ARG A 212 -12.34 -0.70 -8.34
C ARG A 212 -13.53 0.14 -8.75
N ARG A 213 -14.07 -0.15 -9.93
CA ARG A 213 -15.27 0.53 -10.44
C ARG A 213 -16.49 0.22 -9.57
N ARG A 214 -17.17 1.26 -9.10
CA ARG A 214 -18.50 1.21 -8.48
C ARG A 214 -19.53 1.79 -9.46
N ARG A 215 -20.76 2.06 -9.02
CA ARG A 215 -21.83 2.53 -9.93
C ARG A 215 -21.46 3.84 -10.62
N ASP A 216 -20.96 4.80 -9.85
CA ASP A 216 -20.78 6.20 -10.22
C ASP A 216 -19.41 6.78 -9.80
N TYR A 217 -18.58 5.99 -9.12
CA TYR A 217 -17.24 6.37 -8.69
C TYR A 217 -16.29 5.16 -8.71
N PHE A 218 -15.02 5.37 -8.37
CA PHE A 218 -14.07 4.28 -8.16
C PHE A 218 -13.62 4.23 -6.69
N SER A 219 -13.65 3.05 -6.07
CA SER A 219 -13.06 2.88 -4.74
C SER A 219 -11.57 2.58 -4.87
N ILE A 220 -10.72 3.23 -4.07
CA ILE A 220 -9.30 2.87 -3.98
C ILE A 220 -9.17 1.52 -3.29
N VAL A 221 -8.59 0.54 -3.98
CA VAL A 221 -8.27 -0.79 -3.43
C VAL A 221 -6.87 -0.78 -2.84
N MET A 222 -5.93 -0.16 -3.55
CA MET A 222 -4.53 -0.05 -3.16
C MET A 222 -3.98 1.27 -3.68
N ILE A 223 -3.37 2.05 -2.80
CA ILE A 223 -2.82 3.38 -3.10
C ILE A 223 -1.63 3.27 -4.05
N THR A 224 -0.78 2.28 -3.83
CA THR A 224 0.45 2.11 -4.60
C THR A 224 0.62 0.70 -5.11
N VAL A 225 1.18 0.49 -6.29
CA VAL A 225 1.64 -0.82 -6.76
C VAL A 225 2.99 -0.66 -7.44
N THR A 226 3.92 -1.57 -7.12
CA THR A 226 5.20 -1.62 -7.82
C THR A 226 5.04 -2.34 -9.18
N PRO A 227 5.40 -1.70 -10.30
CA PRO A 227 5.41 -2.37 -11.60
C PRO A 227 6.49 -3.46 -11.64
N PRO A 228 6.29 -4.54 -12.43
CA PRO A 228 7.31 -5.58 -12.59
C PRO A 228 8.61 -5.02 -13.17
N GLU A 229 9.75 -5.54 -12.69
CA GLU A 229 11.11 -5.05 -12.99
C GLU A 229 11.54 -5.18 -14.47
N ASP A 230 10.75 -5.81 -15.33
CA ASP A 230 11.02 -5.98 -16.76
C ASP A 230 10.62 -4.74 -17.58
N VAL A 231 11.05 -3.58 -17.08
CA VAL A 231 11.22 -2.36 -17.83
C VAL A 231 12.70 -2.07 -17.71
N GLY A 232 13.44 -2.17 -18.81
CA GLY A 232 14.83 -1.71 -18.90
C GLY A 232 14.93 -0.23 -18.51
N LEU A 233 15.00 0.02 -17.21
CA LEU A 233 15.33 1.31 -16.62
C LEU A 233 16.77 1.18 -16.17
N GLU A 234 17.67 1.20 -17.15
CA GLU A 234 19.08 1.41 -16.85
C GLU A 234 19.22 2.68 -16.02
N SER A 235 19.94 2.50 -14.93
CA SER A 235 20.47 3.55 -14.09
C SER A 235 21.08 4.66 -14.95
N GLY A 236 20.50 5.87 -14.87
CA GLY A 236 21.19 7.11 -15.16
C GLY A 236 20.80 7.76 -16.49
N SER A 237 19.75 8.58 -16.46
CA SER A 237 19.71 9.90 -17.10
C SER A 237 18.34 10.54 -16.90
N ILE A 238 18.37 11.86 -16.74
CA ILE A 238 17.22 12.74 -16.72
C ILE A 238 16.58 12.63 -18.12
N GLU A 239 15.37 12.05 -18.15
CA GLU A 239 14.40 11.90 -19.26
C GLU A 239 13.92 10.45 -19.34
N GLN A 240 12.82 10.14 -18.64
CA GLN A 240 12.15 8.83 -18.66
C GLN A 240 11.60 8.52 -20.07
N PRO A 241 12.07 7.49 -20.80
CA PRO A 241 11.45 7.10 -22.05
C PRO A 241 10.46 5.94 -21.84
N GLY A 242 9.28 6.01 -22.47
CA GLY A 242 8.49 4.82 -22.80
C GLY A 242 7.03 4.75 -22.35
N TRP A 243 6.36 5.87 -22.03
CA TRP A 243 4.91 5.89 -21.88
C TRP A 243 4.29 6.89 -22.86
N PRO A 244 3.12 6.63 -23.45
CA PRO A 244 2.60 7.45 -24.53
C PRO A 244 2.34 8.87 -24.01
N THR A 245 3.08 9.84 -24.55
CA THR A 245 3.05 11.24 -24.11
C THR A 245 1.74 11.96 -24.43
N ILE A 246 0.82 11.37 -25.19
CA ILE A 246 -0.33 12.12 -25.71
C ILE A 246 -1.58 11.24 -25.77
N SER A 247 -2.45 11.30 -24.76
CA SER A 247 -3.89 11.03 -24.90
C SER A 247 -4.65 11.35 -23.59
N PHE A 248 -5.33 12.49 -23.59
CA PHE A 248 -6.48 12.92 -22.77
C PHE A 248 -6.65 12.25 -21.40
N PRO A 249 -6.35 12.96 -20.29
CA PRO A 249 -6.42 12.33 -18.99
C PRO A 249 -7.89 12.05 -18.63
N HIS A 250 -8.17 10.83 -18.19
CA HIS A 250 -9.49 10.50 -17.69
C HIS A 250 -9.65 11.22 -16.35
N GLU A 251 -10.81 11.82 -16.13
CA GLU A 251 -11.18 12.31 -14.81
C GLU A 251 -11.63 11.13 -13.95
N PHE A 252 -11.05 11.03 -12.76
CA PHE A 252 -11.38 10.02 -11.78
C PHE A 252 -12.00 10.67 -10.56
N LEU A 253 -13.23 10.24 -10.25
CA LEU A 253 -13.82 10.40 -8.93
C LEU A 253 -13.47 9.16 -8.10
N LEU A 254 -12.50 9.31 -7.22
CA LEU A 254 -12.04 8.26 -6.32
C LEU A 254 -12.63 8.45 -4.93
N VAL A 255 -13.03 7.36 -4.31
CA VAL A 255 -13.42 7.32 -2.90
C VAL A 255 -12.47 6.38 -2.20
N TRP A 256 -11.81 6.87 -1.17
CA TRP A 256 -11.03 6.05 -0.27
C TRP A 256 -11.74 6.01 1.08
N ASP A 257 -12.32 4.85 1.36
CA ASP A 257 -12.97 4.51 2.62
C ASP A 257 -11.96 3.73 3.46
N TRP A 258 -11.60 4.27 4.62
CA TRP A 258 -10.49 3.83 5.46
C TRP A 258 -10.95 2.87 6.56
#